data_AF-A0A166W0Q7-F1
#
_entry.id   AF-A0A166W0Q7-F1
#
_cell.length_a   1.000
_cell.length_b   1.000
_cell.length_c   1.000
_cell.angle_alpha   90.00
_cell.angle_beta   90.00
_cell.angle_gamma   90.00
#
_symmetry.space_group_name_H-M   'P 1'
#
loop_
_entity.id
_entity.type
_entity.pdbx_description
1 polymer ?
#
loop_
_entity_poly.entity_id
_entity_poly.type
_entity_poly.pdbx_seq_one_letter_code
_entity_poly.pdbx_strand_id
1 'polypeptide(L)'
;MYLISVKWSPGHTGISGNELADQLAKHGATLPTNEHVPSVSYRKRQTKKQIATDYRAWWASVERTEYQKLGLDAELKKLPELSLPRRVLSYLLTARSQHGDFAEYHERFHPGQATLDCPCGRQKSPTHLFYCRKIPGDLRVRLAPDPETAIGKFLGRSYKVYVRIADFYYSKINKRT
;
A
#
# COMPACT_ATOMS: atom_id res chain seq x y z
N MET A 1 34.33 38.33 -37.23
CA MET A 1 34.17 37.75 -35.88
C MET A 1 33.42 38.76 -35.04
N TYR A 2 32.18 38.47 -34.61
CA TYR A 2 31.38 39.41 -33.84
C TYR A 2 31.66 39.26 -32.35
N LEU A 3 31.88 40.37 -31.65
CA LEU A 3 32.01 40.38 -30.19
C LEU A 3 30.60 40.50 -29.60
N ILE A 4 30.12 39.44 -28.93
CA ILE A 4 28.81 39.42 -28.28
C ILE A 4 29.03 39.60 -26.77
N SER A 5 28.35 40.58 -26.17
CA SER A 5 28.31 40.76 -24.71
C SER A 5 26.90 40.52 -24.18
N VAL A 6 26.77 39.68 -23.15
CA VAL A 6 25.49 39.39 -22.49
C VAL A 6 25.41 40.17 -21.18
N LYS A 7 24.29 40.86 -20.94
CA LYS A 7 24.01 41.61 -19.70
C LYS A 7 22.64 41.22 -19.17
N TRP A 8 22.51 41.15 -17.86
CA TRP A 8 21.24 40.93 -17.18
C TRP A 8 20.50 42.25 -16.95
N SER A 9 19.17 42.23 -17.09
CA SER A 9 18.30 43.37 -16.81
C SER A 9 17.16 42.94 -15.88
N PRO A 10 16.83 43.73 -14.85
CA PRO A 10 15.73 43.42 -13.95
C PRO A 10 14.36 43.52 -14.65
N GLY A 11 13.44 42.61 -14.32
CA GLY A 11 12.06 42.64 -14.80
C GLY A 11 11.22 43.71 -14.10
N HIS A 12 10.17 44.19 -14.78
CA HIS A 12 9.15 45.10 -14.22
C HIS A 12 9.67 46.43 -13.62
N THR A 13 10.71 47.00 -14.24
CA THR A 13 11.37 48.23 -13.76
C THR A 13 11.19 49.44 -14.67
N GLY A 14 10.31 49.40 -15.68
CA GLY A 14 10.12 50.53 -16.60
C GLY A 14 11.14 50.59 -17.74
N ILE A 15 11.99 49.56 -17.90
CA ILE A 15 13.01 49.54 -18.97
C ILE A 15 12.30 49.24 -20.29
N SER A 16 12.08 50.28 -21.10
CA SER A 16 11.27 50.25 -22.32
C SER A 16 11.57 49.05 -23.24
N GLY A 17 12.85 48.76 -23.49
CA GLY A 17 13.25 47.62 -24.33
C GLY A 17 12.92 46.25 -23.71
N ASN A 18 13.07 46.10 -22.39
CA ASN A 18 12.74 44.87 -21.68
C ASN A 18 11.22 44.65 -21.59
N GLU A 19 10.48 45.74 -21.36
CA GLU A 19 9.02 45.70 -21.29
C GLU A 19 8.39 45.41 -22.65
N LEU A 20 8.91 46.03 -23.72
CA LEU A 20 8.48 45.72 -25.09
C LEU A 20 8.79 44.26 -25.44
N ALA A 21 9.98 43.76 -25.07
CA ALA A 21 10.34 42.35 -25.27
C ALA A 21 9.40 41.40 -24.52
N ASP A 22 9.06 41.70 -23.27
CA ASP A 22 8.11 40.92 -22.46
C ASP A 22 6.68 40.98 -23.02
N GLN A 23 6.21 42.16 -23.46
CA GLN A 23 4.91 42.32 -24.14
C GLN A 23 4.85 41.50 -25.42
N LEU A 24 5.87 41.59 -26.27
CA LEU A 24 5.94 40.83 -27.51
C LEU A 24 6.03 39.31 -27.24
N ALA A 25 6.78 38.89 -26.22
CA ALA A 25 6.82 37.49 -25.80
C ALA A 25 5.46 36.98 -25.33
N LYS A 26 4.72 37.78 -24.55
CA LYS A 26 3.34 37.48 -24.12
C LYS A 26 2.37 37.38 -25.30
N HIS A 27 2.43 38.34 -26.23
CA HIS A 27 1.65 38.27 -27.47
C HIS A 27 2.00 37.02 -28.28
N GLY A 28 3.27 36.71 -28.44
CA GLY A 28 3.74 35.49 -29.09
C GLY A 28 3.24 34.22 -28.42
N ALA A 29 3.18 34.19 -27.08
CA ALA A 29 2.66 33.06 -26.32
C ALA A 29 1.13 32.84 -26.48
N THR A 30 0.39 33.87 -26.92
CA THR A 30 -1.05 33.73 -27.24
C THR A 30 -1.31 33.23 -28.67
N LEU A 31 -0.30 33.25 -29.53
CA LEU A 31 -0.43 32.74 -30.89
C LEU A 31 -0.59 31.22 -30.86
N PRO A 32 -1.38 30.64 -31.79
CA PRO A 32 -1.51 29.20 -31.90
C PRO A 32 -0.14 28.60 -32.20
N THR A 33 0.35 27.76 -31.29
CA THR A 33 1.51 26.92 -31.55
C THR A 33 1.10 25.76 -32.44
N ASN A 34 1.97 25.38 -33.38
CA ASN A 34 1.80 24.14 -34.14
C ASN A 34 1.63 22.96 -33.17
N GLU A 35 0.72 22.04 -33.50
CA GLU A 35 0.55 20.80 -32.74
C GLU A 35 1.82 19.96 -32.86
N HIS A 36 2.72 20.12 -31.88
CA HIS A 36 3.89 19.27 -31.78
C HIS A 36 3.51 17.98 -31.07
N VAL A 37 3.89 16.87 -31.69
CA VAL A 37 3.78 15.55 -31.07
C VAL A 37 4.50 15.59 -29.71
N PRO A 38 3.83 15.26 -28.60
CA PRO A 38 4.44 15.37 -27.29
C PRO A 38 5.65 14.46 -27.19
N SER A 39 6.68 14.95 -26.50
CA SER A 39 7.91 14.20 -26.28
C SER A 39 7.62 12.87 -25.57
N VAL A 40 8.49 11.89 -25.79
CA VAL A 40 8.39 10.58 -25.12
C VAL A 40 8.40 10.74 -23.59
N SER A 41 9.20 11.68 -23.06
CA SER A 41 9.25 11.96 -21.62
C SER A 41 7.94 12.54 -21.08
N TYR A 42 7.28 13.43 -21.84
CA TYR A 42 5.97 13.95 -21.47
C TYR A 42 4.91 12.84 -21.41
N ARG A 43 4.83 12.00 -22.45
CA ARG A 43 3.86 10.89 -22.48
C ARG A 43 4.12 9.88 -21.37
N LYS A 44 5.38 9.48 -21.12
CA LYS A 44 5.75 8.60 -20.01
C LYS A 44 5.28 9.16 -18.66
N ARG A 45 5.45 10.46 -18.42
CA ARG A 45 4.98 11.13 -17.19
C ARG A 45 3.46 11.07 -17.07
N GLN A 46 2.72 11.32 -18.16
CA GLN A 46 1.26 11.23 -18.16
C GLN A 46 0.79 9.81 -17.87
N THR A 47 1.32 8.80 -18.58
CA THR A 47 0.98 7.39 -18.34
C THR A 47 1.25 6.99 -16.90
N LYS A 48 2.38 7.37 -16.32
CA LYS A 48 2.70 7.08 -14.92
C LYS A 48 1.70 7.69 -13.94
N LYS A 49 1.20 8.90 -14.23
CA LYS A 49 0.14 9.55 -13.44
C LYS A 49 -1.19 8.80 -13.58
N GLN A 50 -1.51 8.36 -14.80
CA GLN A 50 -2.76 7.66 -15.11
C GLN A 50 -2.83 6.27 -14.46
N ILE A 51 -1.72 5.50 -14.46
CA ILE A 51 -1.65 4.18 -13.84
C ILE A 51 -2.15 4.18 -12.39
N ALA A 52 -1.80 5.19 -11.59
CA ALA A 52 -2.24 5.28 -10.21
C ALA A 52 -3.75 5.51 -10.06
N THR A 53 -4.35 6.25 -10.98
CA THR A 53 -5.80 6.49 -11.04
C THR A 53 -6.52 5.23 -11.50
N ASP A 54 -6.07 4.63 -12.60
CA ASP A 54 -6.66 3.43 -13.17
C ASP A 54 -6.59 2.26 -12.19
N TYR A 55 -5.47 2.11 -11.48
CA TYR A 55 -5.32 1.08 -10.47
C TYR A 55 -6.33 1.22 -9.32
N ARG A 56 -6.57 2.44 -8.84
CA ARG A 56 -7.58 2.67 -7.79
C ARG A 56 -9.00 2.43 -8.31
N ALA A 57 -9.30 2.86 -9.53
CA ALA A 57 -10.61 2.64 -10.15
C ALA A 57 -10.87 1.14 -10.33
N TRP A 58 -9.88 0.41 -10.87
CA TRP A 58 -9.92 -1.03 -10.98
C TRP A 58 -10.11 -1.68 -9.60
N TRP A 59 -9.30 -1.34 -8.59
CA TRP A 59 -9.43 -1.90 -7.25
C TRP A 59 -10.82 -1.69 -6.64
N ALA A 60 -11.42 -0.51 -6.85
CA ALA A 60 -12.77 -0.22 -6.37
C ALA A 60 -13.86 -1.02 -7.11
N SER A 61 -13.62 -1.43 -8.36
CA SER A 61 -14.56 -2.25 -9.13
C SER A 61 -14.54 -3.74 -8.78
N VAL A 62 -13.48 -4.23 -8.12
CA VAL A 62 -13.36 -5.66 -7.81
C VAL A 62 -14.12 -5.98 -6.53
N GLU A 63 -15.11 -6.87 -6.62
CA GLU A 63 -15.82 -7.39 -5.44
C GLU A 63 -14.90 -8.32 -4.63
N ARG A 64 -14.58 -7.91 -3.40
CA ARG A 64 -13.67 -8.61 -2.48
C ARG A 64 -14.17 -8.52 -1.05
N THR A 65 -15.23 -9.25 -0.73
CA THR A 65 -15.87 -9.24 0.59
C THR A 65 -14.89 -9.53 1.74
N GLU A 66 -13.90 -10.40 1.53
CA GLU A 66 -12.90 -10.75 2.56
C GLU A 66 -11.85 -9.65 2.77
N TYR A 67 -11.40 -9.01 1.68
CA TYR A 67 -10.37 -7.96 1.75
C TYR A 67 -10.94 -6.60 2.18
N GLN A 68 -12.23 -6.34 1.93
CA GLN A 68 -12.90 -5.12 2.37
C GLN A 68 -12.77 -4.92 3.89
N LYS A 69 -12.87 -6.00 4.68
CA LYS A 69 -12.74 -5.97 6.14
C LYS A 69 -11.36 -5.48 6.60
N LEU A 70 -10.32 -5.59 5.77
CA LEU A 70 -8.96 -5.16 6.12
C LEU A 70 -8.79 -3.63 6.05
N GLY A 71 -9.68 -2.91 5.35
CA GLY A 71 -9.57 -1.45 5.18
C GLY A 71 -8.24 -1.00 4.56
N LEU A 72 -7.70 -1.81 3.66
CA LEU A 72 -6.47 -1.52 2.91
C LEU A 72 -6.81 -0.80 1.60
N ASP A 73 -6.09 0.29 1.36
CA ASP A 73 -6.23 1.08 0.14
C ASP A 73 -5.39 0.47 -1.00
N ALA A 74 -5.85 0.64 -2.24
CA ALA A 74 -5.05 0.31 -3.42
C ALA A 74 -3.91 1.31 -3.59
N GLU A 75 -2.78 1.00 -2.96
CA GLU A 75 -1.56 1.79 -3.07
C GLU A 75 -0.53 1.12 -3.98
N LEU A 76 -0.07 1.87 -4.99
CA LEU A 76 1.13 1.50 -5.77
C LEU A 76 2.44 1.88 -5.06
N LYS A 77 2.35 2.51 -3.89
CA LYS A 77 3.51 2.90 -3.10
C LYS A 77 4.03 1.69 -2.33
N LYS A 78 5.32 1.72 -1.97
CA LYS A 78 5.90 0.73 -1.08
C LYS A 78 5.22 0.81 0.29
N LEU A 79 4.49 -0.24 0.65
CA LEU A 79 3.80 -0.33 1.93
C LEU A 79 4.81 -0.43 3.09
N PRO A 80 4.55 0.20 4.25
CA PRO A 80 5.49 0.24 5.36
C PRO A 80 5.76 -1.16 5.95
N GLU A 81 4.78 -2.05 5.90
CA GLU A 81 4.92 -3.46 6.33
C GLU A 81 5.98 -4.25 5.55
N LEU A 82 6.37 -3.81 4.34
CA LEU A 82 7.48 -4.42 3.59
C LEU A 82 8.86 -4.17 4.23
N SER A 83 8.94 -3.34 5.28
CA SER A 83 10.15 -3.19 6.11
C SER A 83 10.27 -4.25 7.20
N LEU A 84 9.22 -5.05 7.44
CA LEU A 84 9.25 -6.11 8.46
C LEU A 84 10.23 -7.23 8.07
N PRO A 85 10.84 -7.91 9.06
CA PRO A 85 11.60 -9.12 8.80
C PRO A 85 10.75 -10.16 8.05
N ARG A 86 11.35 -10.86 7.08
CA ARG A 86 10.65 -11.81 6.19
C ARG A 86 9.76 -12.80 6.94
N ARG A 87 10.24 -13.36 8.05
CA ARG A 87 9.48 -14.32 8.88
C ARG A 87 8.17 -13.71 9.38
N VAL A 88 8.24 -12.50 9.91
CA VAL A 88 7.11 -11.79 10.51
C VAL A 88 6.14 -11.30 9.43
N LEU A 89 6.68 -10.79 8.32
CA LEU A 89 5.89 -10.40 7.16
C LEU A 89 5.09 -11.58 6.61
N SER A 90 5.69 -12.78 6.58
CA SER A 90 5.00 -14.00 6.14
C SER A 90 3.74 -14.27 6.96
N TYR A 91 3.78 -14.13 8.30
CA TYR A 91 2.58 -14.34 9.13
C TYR A 91 1.44 -13.42 8.73
N LEU A 92 1.72 -12.12 8.58
CA LEU A 92 0.73 -11.11 8.19
C LEU A 92 0.14 -11.42 6.81
N LEU A 93 0.99 -11.72 5.82
CA LEU A 93 0.53 -12.03 4.47
C LEU A 93 -0.33 -13.30 4.44
N THR A 94 0.09 -14.36 5.14
CA THR A 94 -0.69 -15.61 5.22
C THR A 94 -2.05 -15.39 5.86
N ALA A 95 -2.15 -14.57 6.91
CA ALA A 95 -3.45 -14.28 7.53
C ALA A 95 -4.36 -13.41 6.66
N ARG A 96 -3.80 -12.41 5.94
CA ARG A 96 -4.58 -11.58 5.02
C ARG A 96 -5.08 -12.35 3.81
N SER A 97 -4.24 -13.22 3.25
CA SER A 97 -4.62 -14.04 2.12
C SER A 97 -5.43 -15.27 2.51
N GLN A 98 -5.43 -15.65 3.79
CA GLN A 98 -5.95 -16.91 4.31
C GLN A 98 -5.26 -18.16 3.72
N HIS A 99 -4.09 -17.99 3.09
CA HIS A 99 -3.29 -19.07 2.53
C HIS A 99 -2.11 -19.34 3.48
N GLY A 100 -2.25 -20.34 4.33
CA GLY A 100 -1.23 -20.71 5.32
C GLY A 100 -1.62 -21.95 6.11
N ASP A 101 -0.95 -22.16 7.24
CA ASP A 101 -1.24 -23.23 8.20
C ASP A 101 -2.56 -22.96 8.95
N PHE A 102 -3.68 -23.10 8.21
CA PHE A 102 -5.05 -22.95 8.67
C PHE A 102 -5.86 -24.18 8.28
N ALA A 103 -6.83 -24.55 9.12
CA ALA A 103 -7.63 -25.75 8.93
C ALA A 103 -8.35 -25.73 7.57
N GLU A 104 -9.08 -24.65 7.28
CA GLU A 104 -9.84 -24.48 6.03
C GLU A 104 -8.99 -24.63 4.77
N TYR A 105 -7.78 -24.05 4.76
CA TYR A 105 -6.86 -24.14 3.63
C TYR A 105 -6.36 -25.57 3.42
N HIS A 106 -5.95 -26.24 4.50
CA HIS A 106 -5.47 -27.62 4.43
C HIS A 106 -6.58 -28.61 4.08
N GLU A 107 -7.78 -28.46 4.61
CA GLU A 107 -8.92 -29.31 4.26
C GLU A 107 -9.24 -29.21 2.76
N ARG A 108 -9.14 -28.02 2.19
CA ARG A 108 -9.43 -27.78 0.77
C ARG A 108 -8.36 -28.29 -0.19
N PHE A 109 -7.08 -28.08 0.15
CA PHE A 109 -5.98 -28.29 -0.80
C PHE A 109 -5.03 -29.44 -0.43
N HIS A 110 -4.97 -29.83 0.84
CA HIS A 110 -4.01 -30.82 1.37
C HIS A 110 -4.65 -31.70 2.47
N PRO A 111 -5.77 -32.39 2.17
CA PRO A 111 -6.53 -33.13 3.18
C PRO A 111 -5.65 -34.22 3.83
N GLY A 112 -5.67 -34.29 5.16
CA GLY A 112 -4.93 -35.27 5.95
C GLY A 112 -3.42 -35.05 6.08
N GLN A 113 -2.87 -33.97 5.50
CA GLN A 113 -1.42 -33.72 5.49
C GLN A 113 -0.94 -32.74 6.57
N ALA A 114 -1.84 -32.19 7.39
CA ALA A 114 -1.50 -31.16 8.37
C ALA A 114 -2.27 -31.26 9.68
N THR A 115 -1.65 -30.79 10.76
CA THR A 115 -2.33 -30.58 12.04
C THR A 115 -3.24 -29.36 11.94
N LEU A 116 -4.56 -29.61 11.94
CA LEU A 116 -5.57 -28.56 11.78
C LEU A 116 -5.80 -27.75 13.06
N ASP A 117 -5.44 -28.32 14.21
CA ASP A 117 -5.70 -27.72 15.51
C ASP A 117 -4.47 -27.01 16.10
N CYS A 118 -4.73 -25.89 16.75
CA CYS A 118 -3.79 -25.23 17.62
C CYS A 118 -3.58 -26.08 18.88
N PRO A 119 -2.39 -26.05 19.52
CA PRO A 119 -2.15 -26.70 20.81
C PRO A 119 -3.08 -26.26 21.95
N CYS A 120 -3.93 -25.25 21.76
CA CYS A 120 -5.01 -24.91 22.69
C CYS A 120 -6.31 -25.73 22.47
N GLY A 121 -6.32 -26.66 21.51
CA GLY A 121 -7.45 -27.54 21.19
C GLY A 121 -8.55 -26.91 20.33
N ARG A 122 -8.24 -25.85 19.57
CA ARG A 122 -9.19 -25.23 18.62
C ARG A 122 -8.57 -25.22 17.23
N GLN A 123 -9.41 -25.29 16.20
CA GLN A 123 -8.97 -25.19 14.81
C GLN A 123 -8.20 -23.90 14.54
N LYS A 124 -7.14 -24.04 13.74
CA LYS A 124 -6.32 -22.93 13.25
C LYS A 124 -7.11 -22.13 12.23
N SER A 125 -7.27 -20.84 12.48
CA SER A 125 -7.83 -19.88 11.53
C SER A 125 -6.94 -18.64 11.48
N PRO A 126 -7.07 -17.80 10.43
CA PRO A 126 -6.33 -16.54 10.31
C PRO A 126 -6.46 -15.62 11.54
N THR A 127 -7.60 -15.70 12.23
CA THR A 127 -7.96 -14.87 13.37
C THR A 127 -7.80 -15.58 14.72
N HIS A 128 -7.50 -16.88 14.73
CA HIS A 128 -7.45 -17.71 15.93
C HIS A 128 -6.54 -17.14 17.02
N LEU A 129 -5.42 -16.51 16.66
CA LEU A 129 -4.47 -15.95 17.61
C LEU A 129 -5.09 -14.89 18.54
N PHE A 130 -6.14 -14.19 18.11
CA PHE A 130 -6.84 -13.21 18.95
C PHE A 130 -7.69 -13.87 20.05
N TYR A 131 -8.03 -15.14 19.87
CA TYR A 131 -8.91 -15.93 20.74
C TYR A 131 -8.19 -17.12 21.40
N CYS A 132 -6.91 -17.30 21.13
CA CYS A 132 -6.15 -18.43 21.61
C CYS A 132 -5.95 -18.34 23.13
N ARG A 133 -6.40 -19.37 23.86
CA ARG A 133 -6.29 -19.42 25.33
C ARG A 133 -4.85 -19.47 25.84
N LYS A 134 -3.91 -19.92 24.99
CA LYS A 134 -2.48 -19.98 25.31
C LYS A 134 -1.75 -18.64 25.13
N ILE A 135 -2.41 -17.61 24.58
CA ILE A 135 -1.83 -16.26 24.51
C ILE A 135 -1.91 -15.61 25.90
N PRO A 136 -0.78 -15.10 26.44
CA PRO A 136 -0.72 -14.35 27.69
C PRO A 136 -1.65 -13.14 27.71
N GLY A 137 -2.20 -12.82 28.88
CA GLY A 137 -3.19 -11.75 29.05
C GLY A 137 -2.70 -10.36 28.64
N ASP A 138 -1.42 -10.06 28.86
CA ASP A 138 -0.75 -8.80 28.49
C ASP A 138 -0.60 -8.62 26.98
N LEU A 139 -0.56 -9.71 26.21
CA LEU A 139 -0.53 -9.67 24.75
C LEU A 139 -1.93 -9.65 24.13
N ARG A 140 -2.98 -10.00 24.87
CA ARG A 140 -4.36 -9.98 24.38
C ARG A 140 -4.80 -8.55 24.11
N VAL A 141 -5.58 -8.40 23.06
CA VAL A 141 -6.16 -7.12 22.64
C VAL A 141 -7.64 -7.12 22.90
N ARG A 142 -8.19 -5.95 23.24
CA ARG A 142 -9.64 -5.77 23.36
C ARG A 142 -10.25 -5.78 21.96
N LEU A 143 -11.22 -6.67 21.76
CA LEU A 143 -11.98 -6.80 20.50
C LEU A 143 -13.40 -6.21 20.60
N ALA A 144 -13.91 -5.97 21.80
CA ALA A 144 -15.22 -5.38 22.00
C ALA A 144 -15.25 -3.89 21.60
N PRO A 145 -16.39 -3.37 21.09
CA PRO A 145 -17.68 -4.04 20.94
C PRO A 145 -17.82 -4.89 19.68
N ASP A 146 -17.02 -4.62 18.64
CA ASP A 146 -17.09 -5.28 17.33
C ASP A 146 -15.76 -5.99 16.99
N PRO A 147 -15.70 -7.31 17.21
CA PRO A 147 -14.51 -8.10 16.95
C PRO A 147 -14.10 -8.13 15.48
N GLU A 148 -15.05 -8.11 14.54
CA GLU A 148 -14.72 -8.21 13.12
C GLU A 148 -13.97 -6.97 12.64
N THR A 149 -14.50 -5.78 12.96
CA THR A 149 -13.85 -4.52 12.61
C THR A 149 -12.51 -4.35 13.33
N ALA A 150 -12.40 -4.75 14.60
CA ALA A 150 -11.16 -4.68 15.35
C ALA A 150 -10.06 -5.57 14.72
N ILE A 151 -10.41 -6.82 14.38
CA ILE A 151 -9.50 -7.76 13.72
C ILE A 151 -9.12 -7.27 12.33
N GLY A 152 -10.09 -6.79 11.55
CA GLY A 152 -9.88 -6.19 10.24
C GLY A 152 -8.86 -5.06 10.30
N LYS A 153 -9.00 -4.15 11.28
CA LYS A 153 -8.03 -3.08 11.54
C LYS A 153 -6.64 -3.61 11.91
N PHE A 154 -6.55 -4.64 12.76
CA PHE A 154 -5.27 -5.23 13.16
C PHE A 154 -4.60 -6.02 12.04
N LEU A 155 -5.35 -6.62 11.13
CA LEU A 155 -4.78 -7.25 9.93
C LEU A 155 -4.44 -6.19 8.88
N GLY A 156 -5.16 -5.08 8.81
CA GLY A 156 -4.92 -3.98 7.88
C GLY A 156 -3.94 -2.93 8.41
N ARG A 157 -4.46 -1.70 8.58
CA ARG A 157 -3.68 -0.48 8.90
C ARG A 157 -2.91 -0.58 10.23
N SER A 158 -3.38 -1.36 11.20
CA SER A 158 -2.76 -1.56 12.51
C SER A 158 -2.00 -2.89 12.62
N TYR A 159 -1.40 -3.37 11.52
CA TYR A 159 -0.66 -4.63 11.42
C TYR A 159 0.40 -4.87 12.50
N LYS A 160 1.00 -3.82 13.07
CA LYS A 160 2.00 -3.96 14.15
C LYS A 160 1.45 -4.69 15.37
N VAL A 161 0.16 -4.50 15.67
CA VAL A 161 -0.53 -5.19 16.78
C VAL A 161 -0.62 -6.68 16.48
N TYR A 162 -1.10 -7.03 15.29
CA TYR A 162 -1.16 -8.42 14.83
C TYR A 162 0.23 -9.07 14.87
N VAL A 163 1.23 -8.41 14.30
CA VAL A 163 2.61 -8.88 14.22
C VAL A 163 3.17 -9.23 15.59
N ARG A 164 2.94 -8.39 16.60
CA ARG A 164 3.41 -8.63 17.97
C ARG A 164 2.82 -9.91 18.56
N ILE A 165 1.52 -10.16 18.37
CA ILE A 165 0.84 -11.35 18.87
C ILE A 165 1.25 -12.58 18.05
N ALA A 166 1.33 -12.43 16.72
CA ALA A 166 1.71 -13.49 15.79
C ALA A 166 3.14 -13.98 16.03
N ASP A 167 4.09 -13.09 16.31
CA ASP A 167 5.47 -13.48 16.60
C ASP A 167 5.55 -14.37 17.84
N PHE A 168 4.82 -14.03 18.92
CA PHE A 168 4.70 -14.92 20.09
C PHE A 168 3.98 -16.23 19.74
N TYR A 169 2.84 -16.15 19.05
CA TYR A 169 2.02 -17.30 18.69
C TYR A 169 2.82 -18.34 17.89
N TYR A 170 3.48 -17.92 16.81
CA TYR A 170 4.22 -18.84 15.94
C TYR A 170 5.61 -19.22 16.47
N SER A 171 6.16 -18.51 17.46
CA SER A 171 7.44 -18.87 18.08
C SER A 171 7.30 -19.73 19.34
N LYS A 172 6.19 -19.59 20.08
CA LYS A 172 6.01 -20.25 21.39
C LYS A 172 4.86 -21.25 21.42
N ILE A 173 3.80 -21.05 20.64
CA ILE A 173 2.59 -21.89 20.67
C ILE A 173 2.55 -22.81 19.46
N ASN A 174 2.34 -22.25 18.26
CA ASN A 174 2.25 -22.99 17.02
C ASN A 174 3.58 -22.89 16.26
N LYS A 175 4.62 -23.51 16.82
CA LYS A 175 5.94 -23.56 16.18
C LYS A 175 5.80 -24.26 14.84
N ARG A 176 6.07 -23.52 13.77
CA ARG A 176 6.28 -24.12 12.45
C ARG A 176 7.62 -24.85 12.51
N THR A 177 7.61 -26.17 12.51
CA THR A 177 8.79 -27.03 12.34
C THR A 177 9.43 -26.80 10.99
#